data_AF-A0A7C1ZZQ6-F1
#
_entry.id   AF-A0A7C1ZZQ6-F1
#
_cell.length_a   1.000
_cell.length_b   1.000
_cell.length_c   1.000
_cell.angle_alpha   90.00
_cell.angle_beta   90.00
_cell.angle_gamma   90.00
#
_symmetry.space_group_name_H-M   'P 1'
#
loop_
_entity.id
_entity.type
_entity.pdbx_description
1 polymer ?
#
loop_
_entity_poly.entity_id
_entity_poly.type
_entity_poly.pdbx_seq_one_letter_code
_entity_poly.pdbx_strand_id
1 'polypeptide(L)'
;MKYFKRKILQYLTRNLLKAVNEDDILRITSQGYLLRNRKLTPEEIISIKEEAKSIRESEIWRLMTTELEYVAFIRGRKAKTDEDNLATHYLFYNIDLMQQFLNNIIK
;
A
#
# COMPACT_ATOMS: atom_id res chain seq x y z
N MET A 1 32.53 12.27 -6.20
CA MET A 1 32.31 10.94 -6.80
C MET A 1 31.25 10.07 -6.11
N LYS A 2 31.25 9.90 -4.78
CA LYS A 2 30.23 9.07 -4.07
C LYS A 2 28.78 9.54 -4.28
N TYR A 3 28.54 10.85 -4.28
CA TYR A 3 27.20 11.44 -4.46
C TYR A 3 26.60 11.16 -5.86
N PHE A 4 27.42 11.28 -6.91
CA PHE A 4 26.99 11.03 -8.29
C PHE A 4 26.71 9.55 -8.54
N LYS A 5 27.55 8.65 -8.01
CA LYS A 5 27.29 7.19 -8.05
C LYS A 5 25.97 6.84 -7.36
N ARG A 6 25.67 7.43 -6.20
CA ARG A 6 24.40 7.22 -5.49
C ARG A 6 23.18 7.70 -6.29
N LYS A 7 23.28 8.86 -6.95
CA LYS A 7 22.21 9.38 -7.82
C LYS A 7 21.96 8.50 -9.05
N ILE A 8 23.01 7.99 -9.69
CA ILE A 8 22.88 7.06 -10.81
C ILE A 8 22.29 5.74 -10.35
N LEU A 9 22.75 5.18 -9.22
CA LEU A 9 22.20 3.94 -8.69
C LEU A 9 20.72 4.09 -8.35
N GLN A 10 20.33 5.19 -7.69
CA GLN A 10 18.92 5.52 -7.40
C GLN A 10 18.09 5.67 -8.68
N TYR A 11 18.64 6.31 -9.72
CA TYR A 11 17.96 6.46 -11.01
C TYR A 11 17.76 5.10 -11.71
N LEU A 12 18.78 4.25 -11.72
CA LEU A 12 18.72 2.92 -12.32
C LEU A 12 17.77 2.01 -11.54
N THR A 13 17.83 1.99 -10.21
CA THR A 13 16.88 1.20 -9.40
C THR A 13 15.45 1.69 -9.56
N ARG A 14 15.22 3.00 -9.69
CA ARG A 14 13.88 3.55 -9.90
C ARG A 14 13.31 3.18 -11.27
N ASN A 15 14.12 3.30 -12.33
CA ASN A 15 13.62 3.12 -13.70
C ASN A 15 13.67 1.67 -14.20
N LEU A 16 14.65 0.86 -13.76
CA LEU A 16 14.76 -0.54 -14.19
C LEU A 16 13.95 -1.49 -13.30
N LEU A 17 13.90 -1.25 -11.99
CA LEU A 17 13.23 -2.15 -11.04
C LEU A 17 11.85 -1.65 -10.61
N LYS A 18 11.43 -0.46 -11.06
CA LYS A 18 10.21 0.23 -10.57
C LYS A 18 10.11 0.22 -9.04
N ALA A 19 11.27 0.32 -8.36
CA ALA A 19 11.32 0.26 -6.92
C ALA A 19 10.60 1.48 -6.32
N VAL A 20 9.57 1.23 -5.52
CA VAL A 20 8.85 2.25 -4.75
C VAL A 20 9.82 2.86 -3.73
N ASN A 21 9.91 4.18 -3.69
CA ASN A 21 10.69 4.91 -2.70
C ASN A 21 9.78 5.72 -1.76
N GLU A 22 10.35 6.32 -0.72
CA GLU A 22 9.59 7.14 0.24
C GLU A 22 8.87 8.32 -0.41
N ASP A 23 9.41 8.87 -1.50
CA ASP A 23 8.79 9.99 -2.22
C ASP A 23 7.54 9.54 -2.97
N ASP A 24 7.48 8.28 -3.41
CA ASP A 24 6.33 7.73 -4.14
C ASP A 24 5.16 7.35 -3.20
N ILE A 25 5.35 7.44 -1.87
CA ILE A 25 4.36 7.09 -0.84
C ILE A 25 3.61 8.35 -0.38
N LEU A 26 2.29 8.24 -0.22
CA LEU A 26 1.48 9.26 0.45
C LEU A 26 1.80 9.27 1.95
N ARG A 27 2.32 10.39 2.45
CA ARG A 27 2.66 10.58 3.87
C ARG A 27 1.64 11.50 4.53
N ILE A 28 0.98 10.99 5.55
CA ILE A 28 0.05 11.76 6.38
C ILE A 28 0.85 12.32 7.57
N THR A 29 0.96 13.64 7.66
CA THR A 29 1.72 14.33 8.71
C THR A 29 0.82 15.31 9.46
N SER A 30 1.28 15.81 10.61
CA SER A 30 0.56 16.88 11.35
C SER A 30 0.38 18.17 10.55
N GLN A 31 1.21 18.38 9.52
CA GLN A 31 1.16 19.56 8.65
C GLN A 31 0.33 19.35 7.38
N GLY A 32 -0.25 18.16 7.19
CA GLY A 32 -1.05 17.78 6.03
C GLY A 32 -0.50 16.57 5.27
N TYR A 33 -0.97 16.40 4.03
CA TYR A 33 -0.65 15.27 3.17
C TYR A 33 0.52 15.62 2.24
N LEU A 34 1.53 14.75 2.18
CA LEU A 34 2.69 14.88 1.32
C LEU A 34 2.73 13.73 0.30
N LEU A 35 2.92 14.05 -0.98
CA LEU A 35 3.15 13.08 -2.05
C LEU A 35 4.27 13.60 -2.94
N ARG A 36 5.30 12.79 -3.22
CA ARG A 36 6.46 13.17 -4.04
C ARG A 36 7.15 14.44 -3.54
N ASN A 37 7.32 14.55 -2.22
CA ASN A 37 7.86 15.74 -1.52
C ASN A 37 7.09 17.04 -1.76
N ARG A 38 5.84 16.97 -2.27
CA ARG A 38 4.94 18.11 -2.43
C ARG A 38 3.79 18.00 -1.43
N LYS A 39 3.43 19.12 -0.81
CA LYS A 39 2.21 19.25 -0.03
C LYS A 39 1.00 19.30 -0.96
N LEU A 40 0.02 18.44 -0.71
CA LEU A 40 -1.22 18.43 -1.47
C LEU A 40 -2.10 19.63 -1.11
N THR A 41 -2.86 20.12 -2.08
CA THR A 41 -3.86 21.17 -1.84
C THR A 41 -5.08 20.60 -1.13
N PRO A 42 -5.91 21.43 -0.48
CA PRO A 42 -7.16 20.97 0.13
C PRO A 42 -8.07 20.22 -0.86
N GLU A 43 -8.16 20.68 -2.11
CA GLU A 43 -8.98 20.08 -3.16
C GLU A 43 -8.46 18.69 -3.54
N GLU A 44 -7.15 18.53 -3.67
CA GLU A 44 -6.51 17.23 -3.93
C GLU A 44 -6.77 16.24 -2.79
N ILE A 45 -6.71 16.71 -1.53
CA ILE A 45 -7.00 15.88 -0.35
C ILE A 45 -8.46 15.44 -0.35
N ILE A 46 -9.41 16.34 -0.65
CA ILE A 46 -10.83 16.02 -0.73
C ILE A 46 -11.07 14.95 -1.81
N SER A 47 -10.51 15.14 -3.02
CA SER A 47 -10.62 14.15 -4.11
C SER A 47 -10.12 12.77 -3.69
N ILE A 48 -8.93 12.70 -3.09
CA ILE A 48 -8.33 11.43 -2.64
C ILE A 48 -9.17 10.78 -1.54
N LYS A 49 -9.76 11.56 -0.62
CA LYS A 49 -10.65 11.05 0.41
C LYS A 49 -11.93 10.46 -0.18
N GLU A 50 -12.53 11.13 -1.14
CA GLU A 50 -13.73 10.65 -1.84
C GLU A 50 -13.44 9.38 -2.64
N GLU A 51 -12.30 9.33 -3.35
CA GLU A 51 -11.84 8.13 -4.06
C GLU A 51 -11.60 6.97 -3.10
N ALA A 52 -10.89 7.18 -1.99
CA ALA A 52 -10.64 6.15 -0.99
C ALA A 52 -11.94 5.62 -0.37
N LYS A 53 -12.91 6.52 -0.13
CA LYS A 53 -14.24 6.16 0.34
C LYS A 53 -14.99 5.32 -0.70
N SER A 54 -14.96 5.76 -1.96
CA SER A 54 -15.58 5.03 -3.08
C SER A 54 -14.99 3.62 -3.23
N ILE A 55 -13.67 3.47 -3.16
CA ILE A 55 -13.02 2.16 -3.20
C ILE A 55 -13.50 1.29 -2.03
N ARG A 56 -13.43 1.80 -0.80
CA ARG A 56 -13.82 1.06 0.41
C ARG A 56 -15.28 0.59 0.36
N GLU A 57 -16.16 1.42 -0.18
CA GLU A 57 -17.59 1.16 -0.29
C GLU A 57 -17.97 0.41 -1.57
N SER A 58 -17.01 0.18 -2.48
CA SER A 58 -17.27 -0.49 -3.74
C SER A 58 -17.53 -1.99 -3.55
N GLU A 59 -18.47 -2.50 -4.34
CA GLU A 59 -18.77 -3.93 -4.39
C GLU A 59 -17.54 -4.76 -4.77
N ILE A 60 -16.73 -4.25 -5.70
CA ILE A 60 -15.52 -4.94 -6.17
C ILE A 60 -14.49 -5.09 -5.07
N TRP A 61 -14.31 -4.07 -4.22
CA TRP A 61 -13.41 -4.15 -3.07
C TRP A 61 -13.85 -5.25 -2.11
N ARG A 62 -15.15 -5.29 -1.77
CA ARG A 62 -15.73 -6.33 -0.92
C ARG A 62 -15.52 -7.73 -1.48
N LEU A 63 -15.78 -7.92 -2.77
CA LEU A 63 -15.59 -9.22 -3.44
C LEU A 63 -14.11 -9.63 -3.43
N MET A 64 -13.20 -8.71 -3.73
CA MET A 64 -11.76 -8.96 -3.72
C MET A 64 -11.24 -9.33 -2.33
N THR A 65 -11.59 -8.57 -1.28
CA THR A 65 -11.11 -8.88 0.07
C THR A 65 -11.67 -10.21 0.56
N THR A 66 -12.94 -10.51 0.29
CA THR A 66 -13.57 -11.79 0.64
C THR A 66 -12.87 -12.97 -0.03
N GLU A 67 -12.58 -12.85 -1.33
CA GLU A 67 -11.88 -13.91 -2.08
C GLU A 67 -10.45 -14.10 -1.55
N LEU A 68 -9.72 -13.02 -1.27
CA LEU A 68 -8.36 -13.10 -0.72
C LEU A 68 -8.33 -13.72 0.68
N GLU A 69 -9.28 -13.37 1.55
CA GLU A 69 -9.43 -13.98 2.87
C GLU A 69 -9.75 -15.47 2.75
N TYR A 70 -10.64 -15.85 1.84
CA TYR A 70 -10.96 -17.25 1.57
C TYR A 70 -9.74 -18.03 1.07
N VAL A 71 -8.98 -17.48 0.12
CA VAL A 71 -7.75 -18.10 -0.39
C VAL A 71 -6.70 -18.25 0.72
N ALA A 72 -6.51 -17.22 1.55
CA ALA A 72 -5.62 -17.27 2.70
C ALA A 72 -6.04 -18.37 3.68
N PHE A 73 -7.33 -18.47 3.99
CA PHE A 73 -7.87 -19.53 4.85
C PHE A 73 -7.64 -20.93 4.29
N ILE A 74 -7.93 -21.16 3.01
CA ILE A 74 -7.73 -22.47 2.36
C ILE A 74 -6.24 -22.84 2.33
N ARG A 75 -5.35 -21.88 2.08
CA ARG A 75 -3.90 -22.11 2.14
C ARG A 75 -3.44 -22.46 3.55
N GLY A 76 -3.88 -21.71 4.56
CA GLY A 76 -3.59 -21.98 5.97
C GLY A 76 -4.02 -23.38 6.40
N ARG A 77 -5.23 -23.83 5.98
CA ARG A 77 -5.69 -25.19 6.27
C ARG A 77 -4.86 -26.30 5.63
N LYS A 78 -4.17 -25.99 4.52
CA LYS A 78 -3.31 -26.93 3.79
C LYS A 78 -1.84 -26.80 4.17
N ALA A 79 -1.49 -25.87 5.07
CA ALA A 79 -0.13 -25.63 5.51
C ALA A 79 0.46 -26.86 6.19
N LYS A 80 1.70 -27.20 5.82
CA LYS A 80 2.44 -28.33 6.40
C LYS A 80 3.73 -27.90 7.08
N THR A 81 4.22 -26.71 6.77
CA THR A 81 5.46 -26.17 7.33
C THR A 81 5.20 -24.84 8.04
N ASP A 82 6.17 -24.41 8.84
CA ASP A 82 6.13 -23.10 9.48
C ASP A 82 6.17 -21.97 8.45
N GLU A 83 6.86 -22.15 7.32
CA GLU A 83 6.85 -21.18 6.21
C GLU A 83 5.46 -21.03 5.59
N ASP A 84 4.71 -22.12 5.43
CA ASP A 84 3.32 -22.06 4.91
C ASP A 84 2.39 -21.29 5.86
N ASN A 85 2.55 -21.51 7.17
CA ASN A 85 1.81 -20.79 8.20
C ASN A 85 2.18 -19.30 8.19
N LEU A 86 3.46 -18.98 8.12
CA LEU A 86 3.95 -17.60 8.02
C LEU A 86 3.43 -16.91 6.76
N ALA A 87 3.46 -17.58 5.61
CA ALA A 87 2.92 -17.05 4.36
C ALA A 87 1.41 -16.77 4.47
N THR A 88 0.66 -17.62 5.17
CA THR A 88 -0.77 -17.40 5.45
C THR A 88 -0.99 -16.15 6.29
N HIS A 89 -0.22 -15.98 7.37
CA HIS A 89 -0.28 -14.77 8.20
C HIS A 89 0.05 -13.51 7.41
N TYR A 90 1.03 -13.57 6.51
CA TYR A 90 1.35 -12.43 5.64
C TYR A 90 0.19 -12.07 4.72
N LEU A 91 -0.58 -13.02 4.20
CA LEU A 91 -1.75 -12.70 3.37
C LEU A 91 -2.79 -11.90 4.15
N PHE A 92 -3.18 -12.38 5.34
CA PHE A 92 -4.12 -11.64 6.20
C PHE A 92 -3.58 -10.27 6.61
N TYR A 93 -2.30 -10.20 6.97
CA TYR A 93 -1.65 -8.94 7.32
C TYR A 93 -1.66 -7.92 6.17
N ASN A 94 -1.44 -8.36 4.93
CA ASN A 94 -1.48 -7.46 3.77
C ASN A 94 -2.91 -6.95 3.50
N ILE A 95 -3.93 -7.78 3.69
CA ILE A 95 -5.35 -7.36 3.56
C ILE A 95 -5.65 -6.28 4.61
N ASP A 96 -5.27 -6.51 5.86
CA ASP A 96 -5.45 -5.55 6.95
C ASP A 96 -4.68 -4.25 6.70
N LEU A 97 -3.43 -4.32 6.24
CA LEU A 97 -2.63 -3.13 5.88
C LEU A 97 -3.32 -2.27 4.81
N MET A 98 -3.89 -2.89 3.77
CA MET A 98 -4.62 -2.14 2.74
C MET A 98 -5.87 -1.47 3.32
N GLN A 99 -6.59 -2.15 4.21
CA GLN A 99 -7.78 -1.60 4.85
C GLN A 99 -7.44 -0.46 5.82
N GLN A 100 -6.36 -0.60 6.60
CA GLN A 100 -5.83 0.46 7.45
C GLN A 100 -5.40 1.67 6.62
N PHE A 101 -4.74 1.46 5.48
CA PHE A 101 -4.33 2.54 4.58
C PHE A 101 -5.54 3.34 4.08
N LEU A 102 -6.58 2.68 3.57
CA LEU A 102 -7.82 3.34 3.16
C LEU A 102 -8.48 4.11 4.31
N ASN A 103 -8.56 3.49 5.49
CA ASN A 103 -9.15 4.13 6.66
C ASN A 103 -8.36 5.36 7.12
N ASN A 104 -7.03 5.33 7.03
CA ASN A 104 -6.19 6.45 7.41
C ASN A 104 -6.29 7.62 6.42
N ILE A 105 -6.53 7.35 5.14
CA ILE A 105 -6.84 8.39 4.16
C ILE A 105 -8.20 9.03 4.46
N ILE A 106 -9.22 8.23 4.77
CA ILE A 106 -10.60 8.71 4.92
C ILE A 106 -10.77 9.60 6.17
N LYS A 107 -10.09 9.27 7.28
CA LYS A 107 -10.08 10.06 8.53
C LYS A 107 -9.75 11.54 8.27
#